data_AF-A0A7J3XTY1-F1
#
_entry.id   AF-A0A7J3XTY1-F1
#
_cell.length_a   1.000
_cell.length_b   1.000
_cell.length_c   1.000
_cell.angle_alpha   90.00
_cell.angle_beta   90.00
_cell.angle_gamma   90.00
#
_symmetry.space_group_name_H-M   'P 1'
#
loop_
_entity.id
_entity.type
_entity.pdbx_description
1 polymer ?
#
loop_
_entity_poly.entity_id
_entity_poly.type
_entity_poly.pdbx_seq_one_letter_code
_entity_poly.pdbx_strand_id
1 'polypeptide(L)' 'MKVLSVHLPDTYIEGLAELVNLKLYANRSEAIRVAIRDLLRRELWEERRSSWMEGVKMRVRA' A
#
# COMPACT_ATOMS: atom_id res chain seq x y z
N MET A 1 4.75 -3.44 -17.10
CA MET A 1 4.56 -4.16 -15.82
C MET A 1 5.34 -5.47 -15.87
N LYS A 2 5.83 -5.98 -14.73
CA LYS A 2 6.43 -7.32 -14.62
C LYS A 2 5.43 -8.26 -13.94
N VAL A 3 5.46 -9.55 -14.27
CA VAL A 3 4.62 -10.58 -13.64
C VAL A 3 5.28 -11.06 -12.35
N LEU A 4 4.49 -11.18 -11.29
CA LEU A 4 4.89 -11.72 -9.99
C LEU A 4 3.95 -12.88 -9.68
N SER A 5 4.50 -14.02 -9.28
CA SER A 5 3.75 -15.16 -8.74
C SER A 5 3.95 -15.24 -7.24
N VAL A 6 2.86 -15.34 -6.48
CA VAL A 6 2.85 -15.45 -5.02
C VAL A 6 1.86 -16.53 -4.59
N HIS A 7 2.12 -17.15 -3.45
CA HIS A 7 1.17 -18.04 -2.79
C HIS A 7 0.47 -17.27 -1.66
N LEU A 8 -0.87 -17.31 -1.67
CA LEU A 8 -1.71 -16.67 -0.67
C LEU A 8 -2.69 -17.71 -0.11
N PRO A 9 -3.11 -17.58 1.16
CA PRO A 9 -4.22 -18.37 1.69
C PRO A 9 -5.50 -18.17 0.87
N ASP A 10 -6.33 -19.22 0.78
CA ASP A 10 -7.56 -19.19 -0.03
C ASP A 10 -8.51 -18.07 0.39
N THR A 11 -8.60 -17.80 1.70
CA THR A 11 -9.43 -16.72 2.26
C THR A 11 -9.07 -15.34 1.69
N TYR A 12 -7.81 -15.10 1.36
CA TYR A 12 -7.39 -13.82 0.77
C TYR A 12 -7.75 -13.76 -0.72
N ILE A 13 -7.68 -14.90 -1.42
CA ILE A 13 -8.08 -15.00 -2.82
C ILE A 13 -9.59 -14.78 -2.95
N GLU A 14 -10.38 -15.35 -2.03
CA GLU A 14 -11.82 -15.16 -1.94
C GLU A 14 -12.18 -13.69 -1.66
N GLY A 15 -11.55 -13.06 -0.67
CA GLY A 15 -11.76 -11.63 -0.39
C GLY A 15 -11.40 -10.75 -1.58
N LEU A 16 -10.31 -11.05 -2.29
CA LEU A 16 -9.96 -10.34 -3.54
C LEU A 16 -11.00 -10.56 -4.65
N ALA A 17 -11.60 -11.75 -4.74
CA ALA A 17 -12.66 -12.02 -5.70
C ALA A 17 -13.95 -11.26 -5.35
N GLU A 18 -14.30 -11.17 -4.07
CA GLU A 18 -15.45 -10.40 -3.60
C GLU A 18 -15.31 -8.91 -3.94
N LEU A 19 -14.14 -8.32 -3.74
CA LEU A 19 -13.85 -6.94 -4.12
C LEU A 19 -14.10 -6.66 -5.61
N VAL A 20 -13.81 -7.63 -6.48
CA VAL A 20 -14.07 -7.54 -7.92
C VAL A 20 -15.55 -7.75 -8.23
N ASN A 21 -16.21 -8.69 -7.54
CA ASN A 21 -17.64 -8.94 -7.69
C ASN A 21 -18.47 -7.70 -7.31
N LEU A 22 -18.06 -6.99 -6.26
CA LEU A 22 -18.63 -5.72 -5.82
C LEU A 22 -18.30 -4.53 -6.75
N LYS A 23 -17.58 -4.77 -7.87
CA LYS A 23 -17.16 -3.75 -8.84
C LYS A 23 -16.29 -2.62 -8.25
N LEU A 24 -15.66 -2.86 -7.10
CA LEU A 24 -14.73 -1.91 -6.47
C LEU A 24 -13.39 -1.85 -7.20
N TYR A 25 -13.00 -2.95 -7.83
CA TYR A 25 -11.81 -3.06 -8.67
C TYR A 25 -12.14 -3.83 -9.95
N ALA A 26 -11.47 -3.51 -11.05
CA ALA A 26 -11.70 -4.17 -12.33
C ALA A 26 -11.23 -5.64 -12.32
N ASN A 27 -10.20 -5.97 -11.54
CA ASN A 27 -9.69 -7.33 -11.37
C ASN A 27 -8.83 -7.47 -10.10
N ARG A 28 -8.54 -8.72 -9.73
CA ARG A 28 -7.73 -9.05 -8.55
C ARG A 28 -6.33 -8.41 -8.60
N SER A 29 -5.72 -8.37 -9.77
CA SER A 29 -4.39 -7.77 -9.94
C SER A 29 -4.38 -6.26 -9.70
N GLU A 30 -5.47 -5.56 -10.01
CA GLU A 30 -5.64 -4.15 -9.69
C GLU A 30 -5.77 -3.93 -8.18
N ALA A 31 -6.63 -4.70 -7.51
CA ALA A 31 -6.77 -4.64 -6.05
C ALA A 31 -5.43 -4.88 -5.35
N ILE A 32 -4.67 -5.90 -5.78
CA ILE A 32 -3.32 -6.18 -5.25
C ILE A 32 -2.37 -5.01 -5.48
N ARG A 33 -2.34 -4.41 -6.68
CA ARG A 33 -1.48 -3.26 -6.98
C ARG A 33 -1.83 -2.04 -6.12
N VAL A 34 -3.12 -1.80 -5.88
CA VAL A 34 -3.59 -0.72 -5.01
C VAL A 34 -3.15 -0.96 -3.57
N ALA A 35 -3.38 -2.17 -3.04
CA ALA A 35 -2.95 -2.54 -1.70
C ALA A 35 -1.43 -2.38 -1.50
N ILE A 36 -0.61 -2.85 -2.46
CA ILE A 36 0.85 -2.70 -2.41
C ILE A 36 1.26 -1.22 -2.43
N ARG A 37 0.66 -0.41 -3.31
CA ARG A 37 0.99 1.02 -3.38
C ARG A 37 0.67 1.72 -2.06
N ASP A 38 -0.49 1.45 -1.49
CA ASP A 38 -0.94 2.10 -0.26
C ASP A 38 -0.08 1.64 0.93
N LEU A 39 0.33 0.36 0.97
CA LEU A 39 1.32 -0.15 1.90
C LEU A 39 2.66 0.58 1.77
N LEU A 40 3.23 0.67 0.56
CA LEU A 40 4.52 1.34 0.33
C LEU A 40 4.47 2.84 0.68
N ARG A 41 3.34 3.51 0.41
CA ARG A 41 3.16 4.92 0.77
C ARG A 41 3.15 5.13 2.28
N ARG A 42 2.46 4.26 3.02
CA ARG A 42 2.39 4.32 4.49
C ARG A 42 3.75 4.03 5.11
N GLU A 43 4.39 2.93 4.74
CA GLU A 43 5.62 2.52 5.40
C GLU A 43 6.84 3.34 4.94
N LEU A 44 7.01 3.62 3.64
CA LEU A 44 8.25 4.22 3.14
C LEU A 44 8.19 5.74 2.98
N TRP A 45 7.02 6.31 2.71
CA TRP A 45 6.89 7.76 2.41
C TRP A 45 6.38 8.60 3.57
N GLU A 46 5.83 8.01 4.64
CA GLU A 46 5.57 8.74 5.89
C GLU A 46 6.82 8.82 6.76
N GLU A 47 7.63 7.77 6.78
CA GLU A 47 8.88 7.74 7.54
C GLU A 47 9.91 8.77 7.02
N ARG A 48 10.00 8.94 5.68
CA ARG A 48 10.81 10.03 5.06
C ARG A 48 10.32 11.44 5.37
N ARG A 49 9.02 11.64 5.64
CA ARG A 49 8.47 12.95 6.02
C ARG A 49 8.77 13.29 7.47
N SER A 50 8.79 12.30 8.36
CA SER A 50 9.09 12.52 9.78
C SER A 50 10.54 12.96 10.00
N SER A 51 11.49 12.35 9.28
CA SER A 51 12.92 12.74 9.34
C SER A 51 13.17 14.20 8.95
N TRP A 52 12.39 14.77 8.03
CA TRP A 52 12.51 16.20 7.67
C TRP A 52 11.84 17.12 8.70
N MET A 53 10.75 16.70 9.35
CA MET A 53 10.04 17.52 10.32
C MET A 53 10.72 17.56 11.70
N GLU A 54 11.44 16.50 12.09
CA GLU A 54 12.26 16.48 13.30
C GLU A 54 13.40 17.50 13.23
N GLY A 55 14.11 17.56 12.09
CA GLY A 55 15.18 18.55 11.88
C GLY A 55 14.69 20.00 11.83
N VAL A 56 13.46 20.24 11.37
CA VAL A 56 12.86 21.59 11.32
C VAL A 56 12.38 22.05 12.71
N LYS A 57 11.77 21.17 13.51
CA LYS A 57 11.36 21.52 14.90
C LYS A 57 12.54 21.90 15.80
N MET A 58 13.72 21.33 15.55
CA MET A 58 14.93 21.63 16.33
C MET A 58 15.46 23.05 16.08
N ARG A 59 15.26 23.60 14.88
CA ARG A 59 15.75 24.94 14.48
C ARG A 59 14.87 26.11 14.94
N VAL A 60 13.63 25.84 15.35
CA VAL A 60 12.68 26.90 15.79
C VAL A 60 12.65 27.03 17.33
N ARG A 61 13.41 26.17 18.04
CA ARG A 61 13.55 26.21 19.51
C ARG A 61 14.93 26.70 19.99
N ALA A 62 15.77 27.22 19.10
CA ALA A 62 17.05 27.84 19.42
C ALA A 62 16.98 29.37 19.27
#